data_AF-A0A9E5THI2-F1
#
_entry.id   AF-A0A9E5THI2-F1
#
_cell.length_a   1.000
_cell.length_b   1.000
_cell.length_c   1.000
_cell.angle_alpha   90.00
_cell.angle_beta   90.00
_cell.angle_gamma   90.00
#
_symmetry.space_group_name_H-M   'P 1'
#
loop_
_entity.id
_entity.type
_entity.pdbx_description
1 polymer ?
#
loop_
_entity_poly.entity_id
_entity_poly.type
_entity_poly.pdbx_seq_one_letter_code
_entity_poly.pdbx_strand_id
1 'polypeptide(L)'
;MTGDGKREIIVTLSDVEQGAQIVIYGEDGEQLATGPAIGRGYRWRHQLVVAPFGPDGDLELADVLTPHIGGVVEFYRLAGDRLEIVAQVPGYTSHVIGSRNLDTVVAGDFDGDGRIELLVPNQARTSLGAIRRKPSGAEVSWTTPVGGRVMTNLAAVVFPDDTLAVGVGHEGNMLRLWLP
;
A
#
# COMPACT_ATOMS: atom_id res chain seq x y z
N MET A 1 1.95 -8.57 12.48
CA MET A 1 0.60 -7.96 12.56
C MET A 1 -0.07 -8.22 13.89
N THR A 2 0.16 -9.37 14.53
CA THR A 2 -0.44 -9.73 15.84
C THR A 2 0.13 -8.91 17.01
N GLY A 3 1.40 -8.50 16.90
CA GLY A 3 2.12 -7.79 17.98
C GLY A 3 2.62 -8.71 19.10
N ASP A 4 2.57 -10.03 18.92
CA ASP A 4 2.94 -11.02 19.95
C ASP A 4 4.45 -11.36 19.97
N GLY A 5 5.24 -10.72 19.09
CA GLY A 5 6.67 -10.94 18.95
C GLY A 5 7.05 -12.14 18.09
N LYS A 6 6.08 -12.89 17.54
CA LYS A 6 6.30 -13.90 16.51
C LYS A 6 6.19 -13.26 15.13
N ARG A 7 6.75 -13.92 14.12
CA ARG A 7 6.60 -13.47 12.74
C ARG A 7 5.36 -14.11 12.13
N GLU A 8 4.74 -13.39 11.22
CA GLU A 8 3.67 -13.89 10.39
C GLU A 8 4.05 -13.80 8.91
N ILE A 9 3.45 -14.70 8.13
CA ILE A 9 3.57 -14.74 6.68
C ILE A 9 2.23 -14.26 6.11
N ILE A 10 2.25 -13.12 5.43
CA ILE A 10 1.06 -12.58 4.77
C ILE A 10 1.15 -12.94 3.29
N VAL A 11 0.11 -13.58 2.76
CA VAL A 11 0.06 -14.04 1.38
C VAL A 11 -1.21 -13.58 0.67
N THR A 12 -1.15 -13.55 -0.65
CA THR A 12 -2.34 -13.49 -1.50
C THR A 12 -2.75 -14.91 -1.88
N LEU A 13 -3.92 -15.36 -1.42
CA LEU A 13 -4.53 -16.63 -1.80
C LEU A 13 -5.61 -16.37 -2.85
N SER A 14 -5.71 -17.19 -3.89
CA SER A 14 -6.71 -17.01 -4.95
C SER A 14 -7.25 -18.33 -5.46
N ASP A 15 -8.52 -18.33 -5.83
CA ASP A 15 -9.17 -19.41 -6.59
C ASP A 15 -9.94 -18.87 -7.80
N VAL A 16 -10.50 -19.78 -8.59
CA VAL A 16 -11.19 -19.48 -9.86
C VAL A 16 -12.60 -18.92 -9.70
N GLU A 17 -13.21 -19.08 -8.52
CA GLU A 17 -14.58 -18.64 -8.22
C GLU A 17 -14.58 -17.27 -7.52
N GLN A 18 -13.88 -17.17 -6.38
CA GLN A 18 -13.89 -16.02 -5.48
C GLN A 18 -12.77 -15.01 -5.80
N GLY A 19 -11.73 -15.43 -6.53
CA GLY A 19 -10.57 -14.58 -6.82
C GLY A 19 -9.65 -14.39 -5.61
N ALA A 20 -8.84 -13.33 -5.65
CA ALA A 20 -7.80 -13.11 -4.63
C ALA A 20 -8.36 -12.63 -3.28
N GLN A 21 -7.68 -13.02 -2.20
CA GLN A 21 -7.87 -12.52 -0.83
C GLN A 21 -6.52 -12.47 -0.11
N ILE A 22 -6.44 -11.72 0.99
CA ILE A 22 -5.25 -11.69 1.86
C ILE A 22 -5.46 -12.70 2.98
N VAL A 23 -4.44 -13.52 3.25
CA VAL A 23 -4.43 -14.50 4.33
C VAL A 23 -3.15 -14.34 5.14
N ILE A 24 -3.25 -14.50 6.46
CA ILE A 24 -2.12 -14.48 7.39
C ILE A 24 -1.91 -15.90 7.90
N TYR A 25 -0.66 -16.36 7.82
CA TYR A 25 -0.18 -17.60 8.40
C TYR A 25 0.84 -17.34 9.50
N GLY A 26 0.90 -18.23 10.50
CA GLY A 26 2.02 -18.35 11.41
C GLY A 26 3.23 -18.98 10.71
N GLU A 27 4.41 -18.86 11.30
CA GLU A 27 5.64 -19.50 10.77
C GLU A 27 5.56 -21.04 10.76
N ASP A 28 4.66 -21.63 11.54
CA ASP A 28 4.35 -23.07 11.56
C ASP A 28 3.36 -23.51 10.47
N GLY A 29 2.82 -22.55 9.69
CA GLY A 29 1.86 -22.80 8.63
C GLY A 29 0.40 -22.82 9.10
N GLU A 30 0.11 -22.53 10.37
CA GLU A 30 -1.27 -22.33 10.83
C GLU A 30 -1.87 -21.08 10.19
N GLN A 31 -3.10 -21.18 9.67
CA GLN A 31 -3.82 -20.01 9.18
C GLN A 31 -4.36 -19.21 10.37
N LEU A 32 -3.88 -17.98 10.54
CA LEU A 32 -4.22 -17.12 11.67
C LEU A 32 -5.41 -16.21 11.36
N ALA A 33 -5.47 -15.65 10.15
CA ALA A 33 -6.56 -14.76 9.78
C ALA A 33 -6.79 -14.71 8.26
N THR A 34 -8.01 -14.35 7.87
CA THR A 34 -8.38 -14.16 6.46
C THR A 34 -9.12 -12.85 6.25
N GLY A 35 -8.86 -12.20 5.12
CA GLY A 35 -9.61 -11.05 4.63
C GLY A 35 -10.74 -11.47 3.68
N PRO A 36 -11.61 -10.54 3.28
CA PRO A 36 -12.61 -10.80 2.25
C PRO A 36 -11.93 -11.11 0.92
N ALA A 37 -12.45 -12.13 0.22
CA ALA A 37 -12.16 -12.35 -1.18
C ALA A 37 -12.82 -11.28 -2.05
N ILE A 38 -12.26 -11.06 -3.23
CA ILE A 38 -12.80 -10.12 -4.22
C ILE A 38 -14.24 -10.50 -4.65
N GLY A 39 -14.61 -11.77 -4.51
CA GLY A 39 -15.92 -12.30 -4.89
C GLY A 39 -16.04 -12.55 -6.40
N ARG A 40 -14.91 -12.53 -7.13
CA ARG A 40 -14.84 -12.79 -8.56
C ARG A 40 -13.45 -13.28 -8.96
N GLY A 41 -13.39 -14.47 -9.54
CA GLY A 41 -12.18 -15.03 -10.16
C GLY A 41 -11.51 -14.11 -11.20
N TYR A 42 -10.24 -14.39 -11.49
CA TYR A 42 -9.42 -13.61 -12.44
C TYR A 42 -9.30 -12.12 -12.08
N ARG A 43 -9.40 -11.83 -10.78
CA ARG A 43 -9.07 -10.54 -10.19
C ARG A 43 -7.99 -10.75 -9.14
N TRP A 44 -6.98 -9.89 -9.21
CA TRP A 44 -5.90 -9.88 -8.24
C TRP A 44 -5.89 -8.56 -7.49
N ARG A 45 -5.23 -8.60 -6.35
CA ARG A 45 -4.96 -7.47 -5.48
C ARG A 45 -3.47 -7.45 -5.18
N HIS A 46 -2.93 -6.28 -4.92
CA HIS A 46 -1.51 -6.11 -4.67
C HIS A 46 -1.29 -5.85 -3.19
N GLN A 47 -0.79 -6.85 -2.48
CA GLN A 47 -0.29 -6.69 -1.11
C GLN A 47 0.97 -5.82 -1.13
N LEU A 48 0.99 -4.72 -0.36
CA LEU A 48 2.07 -3.73 -0.43
C LEU A 48 2.92 -3.69 0.85
N VAL A 49 2.37 -3.13 1.93
CA VAL A 49 3.18 -2.73 3.09
C VAL A 49 2.39 -2.85 4.38
N VAL A 50 3.04 -3.33 5.44
CA VAL A 50 2.53 -3.27 6.81
C VAL A 50 3.27 -2.17 7.55
N ALA A 51 2.55 -1.20 8.10
CA ALA A 51 3.13 -0.08 8.82
C ALA A 51 2.13 0.41 9.91
N PRO A 52 2.56 1.24 10.87
CA PRO A 52 1.68 1.80 11.89
C PRO A 52 0.81 2.93 11.31
N PHE A 53 -0.05 2.59 10.35
CA PHE A 53 -0.98 3.56 9.74
C PHE A 53 -2.15 3.89 10.66
N GLY A 54 -2.49 3.01 11.62
CA GLY A 54 -3.61 3.23 12.52
C GLY A 54 -3.53 4.61 13.19
N PRO A 55 -4.67 5.30 13.42
CA PRO A 55 -4.67 6.62 14.08
C PRO A 55 -3.98 6.65 15.44
N ASP A 56 -3.96 5.51 16.13
CA ASP A 56 -3.32 5.30 17.43
C ASP A 56 -1.99 4.53 17.31
N GLY A 57 -1.45 4.38 16.09
CA GLY A 57 -0.21 3.64 15.80
C GLY A 57 -0.39 2.14 15.55
N ASP A 58 -1.63 1.65 15.42
CA ASP A 58 -1.89 0.24 15.10
C ASP A 58 -1.23 -0.17 13.78
N LEU A 59 -0.67 -1.38 13.74
CA LEU A 59 -0.22 -1.98 12.49
C LEU A 59 -1.41 -2.29 11.58
N GLU A 60 -1.34 -1.78 10.36
CA GLU A 60 -2.30 -2.06 9.31
C GLU A 60 -1.55 -2.49 8.04
N LEU A 61 -2.16 -3.37 7.26
CA LEU A 61 -1.68 -3.72 5.92
C LEU A 61 -2.34 -2.81 4.89
N ALA A 62 -1.54 -2.08 4.13
CA ALA A 62 -2.00 -1.40 2.92
C ALA A 62 -1.90 -2.34 1.71
N ASP A 63 -2.93 -2.30 0.88
CA ASP A 63 -3.01 -3.05 -0.36
C ASP A 63 -3.69 -2.21 -1.46
N VAL A 64 -3.60 -2.67 -2.72
CA VAL A 64 -4.41 -2.10 -3.80
C VAL A 64 -5.27 -3.19 -4.43
N LEU A 65 -6.58 -3.02 -4.30
CA LEU A 65 -7.60 -3.83 -4.94
C LEU A 65 -7.67 -3.55 -6.44
N THR A 66 -7.48 -4.60 -7.25
CA THR A 66 -7.53 -4.55 -8.72
C THR A 66 -6.71 -3.41 -9.36
N PRO A 67 -5.39 -3.34 -9.16
CA PRO A 67 -4.57 -2.17 -9.50
C PRO A 67 -4.69 -1.69 -10.95
N HIS A 68 -4.87 -2.62 -11.89
CA HIS A 68 -4.97 -2.33 -13.33
C HIS A 68 -6.41 -2.06 -13.82
N ILE A 69 -7.42 -2.12 -12.94
CA ILE A 69 -8.84 -1.91 -13.28
C ILE A 69 -9.43 -0.82 -12.41
N GLY A 70 -9.67 -1.14 -11.13
CA GLY A 70 -10.35 -0.27 -10.19
C GLY A 70 -9.41 0.70 -9.50
N GLY A 71 -8.25 0.21 -9.07
CA GLY A 71 -7.28 1.01 -8.33
C GLY A 71 -7.88 1.60 -7.06
N VAL A 72 -8.05 0.77 -6.04
CA VAL A 72 -8.53 1.19 -4.73
C VAL A 72 -7.51 0.78 -3.70
N VAL A 73 -6.94 1.75 -2.99
CA VAL A 73 -6.09 1.48 -1.83
C VAL A 73 -6.99 1.04 -0.69
N GLU A 74 -6.71 -0.09 -0.06
CA GLU A 74 -7.41 -0.55 1.13
C GLU A 74 -6.43 -0.69 2.30
N PHE A 75 -6.91 -0.40 3.50
CA PHE A 75 -6.19 -0.64 4.74
C PHE A 75 -6.89 -1.75 5.52
N TYR A 76 -6.10 -2.75 5.87
CA TYR A 76 -6.52 -3.93 6.61
C TYR A 76 -6.04 -3.87 8.04
N ARG A 77 -6.96 -4.11 8.97
CA ARG A 77 -6.66 -4.29 10.39
C ARG A 77 -6.98 -5.71 10.82
N LEU A 78 -6.09 -6.30 11.60
CA LEU A 78 -6.33 -7.59 12.22
C LEU A 78 -7.33 -7.45 13.37
N ALA A 79 -8.40 -8.25 13.33
CA ALA A 79 -9.43 -8.33 14.36
C ALA A 79 -9.70 -9.80 14.69
N GLY A 80 -8.96 -10.34 15.68
CA GLY A 80 -9.00 -11.77 16.00
C GLY A 80 -8.51 -12.62 14.84
N ASP A 81 -9.38 -13.45 14.29
CA ASP A 81 -9.14 -14.36 13.16
C ASP A 81 -9.48 -13.76 11.79
N ARG A 82 -9.71 -12.44 11.73
CA ARG A 82 -10.16 -11.74 10.52
C ARG A 82 -9.28 -10.54 10.18
N LEU A 83 -9.12 -10.31 8.89
CA LEU A 83 -8.60 -9.06 8.35
C LEU A 83 -9.77 -8.20 7.89
N GLU A 84 -10.04 -7.11 8.59
CA GLU A 84 -11.11 -6.18 8.29
C GLU A 84 -10.60 -5.00 7.46
N ILE A 85 -11.34 -4.62 6.42
CA ILE A 85 -11.08 -3.38 5.68
C ILE A 85 -11.57 -2.22 6.54
N VAL A 86 -10.65 -1.40 7.04
CA VAL A 86 -10.96 -0.26 7.92
C VAL A 86 -10.96 1.08 7.20
N ALA A 87 -10.40 1.15 5.99
CA ALA A 87 -10.47 2.32 5.13
C ALA A 87 -10.22 1.95 3.65
N GLN A 88 -10.76 2.77 2.75
CA GLN A 88 -10.56 2.64 1.31
C GLN A 88 -10.38 4.01 0.66
N VAL A 89 -9.52 4.10 -0.35
CA VAL A 89 -9.32 5.31 -1.17
C VAL A 89 -9.23 4.92 -2.65
N PRO A 90 -10.22 5.29 -3.49
CA PRO A 90 -10.19 4.98 -4.91
C PRO A 90 -9.30 5.96 -5.70
N GLY A 91 -8.96 5.57 -6.93
CA GLY A 91 -8.25 6.43 -7.89
C GLY A 91 -6.72 6.34 -7.84
N TYR A 92 -6.20 5.33 -7.15
CA TYR A 92 -4.79 5.10 -6.92
C TYR A 92 -4.39 3.68 -7.33
N THR A 93 -3.19 3.54 -7.90
CA THR A 93 -2.71 2.25 -8.41
C THR A 93 -1.27 2.02 -8.05
N SER A 94 -0.96 0.76 -7.72
CA SER A 94 0.40 0.28 -7.52
C SER A 94 0.96 -0.47 -8.74
N HIS A 95 0.14 -0.73 -9.77
CA HIS A 95 0.55 -1.55 -10.90
C HIS A 95 -0.29 -1.34 -12.16
N VAL A 96 0.35 -1.50 -13.32
CA VAL A 96 -0.34 -1.62 -14.60
C VAL A 96 0.10 -2.85 -15.37
N ILE A 97 -0.85 -3.41 -16.14
CA ILE A 97 -0.62 -4.63 -16.91
C ILE A 97 0.64 -4.52 -17.77
N GLY A 98 1.49 -5.55 -17.70
CA GLY A 98 2.77 -5.62 -18.42
C GLY A 98 3.93 -4.87 -17.76
N SER A 99 3.71 -4.10 -16.69
CA SER A 99 4.79 -3.46 -15.92
C SER A 99 5.59 -4.49 -15.14
N ARG A 100 6.92 -4.33 -15.14
CA ARG A 100 7.84 -5.07 -14.26
C ARG A 100 8.05 -4.40 -12.89
N ASN A 101 7.61 -3.15 -12.75
CA ASN A 101 7.70 -2.44 -11.48
C ASN A 101 6.54 -2.88 -10.57
N LEU A 102 6.89 -3.46 -9.43
CA LEU A 102 5.95 -3.95 -8.41
C LEU A 102 6.06 -3.15 -7.10
N ASP A 103 7.08 -2.31 -6.96
CA ASP A 103 7.36 -1.60 -5.70
C ASP A 103 7.21 -0.08 -5.93
N THR A 104 6.02 0.34 -6.34
CA THR A 104 5.75 1.74 -6.71
C THR A 104 5.13 2.56 -5.57
N VAL A 105 5.10 2.00 -4.37
CA VAL A 105 4.43 2.56 -3.20
C VAL A 105 5.39 2.50 -2.02
N VAL A 106 5.40 3.55 -1.19
CA VAL A 106 6.24 3.61 0.01
C VAL A 106 5.41 4.08 1.20
N ALA A 107 5.67 3.54 2.39
CA ALA A 107 5.15 4.06 3.64
C ALA A 107 6.21 4.91 4.35
N GLY A 108 5.82 6.07 4.89
CA GLY A 108 6.71 6.95 5.64
C GLY A 108 5.98 8.16 6.22
N ASP A 109 6.60 8.84 7.18
CA ASP A 109 6.15 10.17 7.63
C ASP A 109 6.76 11.20 6.70
N PHE A 110 5.97 11.66 5.72
CA PHE A 110 6.49 12.51 4.66
C PHE A 110 6.21 14.01 4.91
N ASP A 111 5.33 14.35 5.86
CA ASP A 111 5.09 15.74 6.26
C ASP A 111 5.61 16.10 7.66
N GLY A 112 6.25 15.14 8.35
CA GLY A 112 6.95 15.33 9.61
C GLY A 112 6.01 15.47 10.81
N ASP A 113 4.75 15.03 10.68
CA ASP A 113 3.75 15.15 11.75
C ASP A 113 3.70 13.95 12.70
N GLY A 114 4.59 12.98 12.49
CA GLY A 114 4.73 11.76 13.30
C GLY A 114 3.78 10.63 12.89
N ARG A 115 2.95 10.82 11.86
CA ARG A 115 2.07 9.77 11.33
C ARG A 115 2.61 9.23 10.02
N ILE A 116 2.36 7.94 9.79
CA ILE A 116 2.79 7.28 8.58
C ILE A 116 1.72 7.44 7.49
N GLU A 117 2.13 7.92 6.32
CA GLU A 117 1.32 7.92 5.10
C GLU A 117 1.77 6.84 4.13
N LEU A 118 0.84 6.44 3.26
CA LEU A 118 1.13 5.66 2.06
C LEU A 118 1.30 6.61 0.87
N LEU A 119 2.49 6.69 0.30
CA LEU A 119 2.76 7.45 -0.92
C LEU A 119 2.56 6.56 -2.14
N VAL A 120 1.52 6.84 -2.93
CA VAL A 120 1.05 5.97 -4.01
C VAL A 120 0.74 6.77 -5.30
N PRO A 121 1.03 6.24 -6.50
CA PRO A 121 0.64 6.88 -7.75
C PRO A 121 -0.87 6.95 -7.95
N ASN A 122 -1.36 8.07 -8.49
CA ASN A 122 -2.73 8.12 -9.00
C ASN A 122 -2.91 7.14 -10.17
N GLN A 123 -4.16 6.87 -10.58
CA GLN A 123 -4.46 5.93 -11.68
C GLN A 123 -3.70 6.24 -12.99
N ALA A 124 -3.54 7.54 -13.29
CA ALA A 124 -2.81 8.02 -14.46
C ALA A 124 -1.27 7.88 -14.34
N ARG A 125 -0.77 7.62 -13.13
CA ARG A 125 0.64 7.57 -12.73
C ARG A 125 1.40 8.86 -12.97
N THR A 126 0.73 10.01 -12.96
CA THR A 126 1.32 11.33 -13.23
C THR A 126 1.54 12.18 -11.97
N SER A 127 0.93 11.79 -10.86
CA SER A 127 1.12 12.38 -9.55
C SER A 127 1.21 11.29 -8.50
N LEU A 128 1.88 11.59 -7.38
CA LEU A 128 1.82 10.80 -6.16
C LEU A 128 0.83 11.47 -5.20
N GLY A 129 0.04 10.67 -4.50
CA GLY A 129 -0.77 11.12 -3.37
C GLY A 129 -0.29 10.46 -2.09
N ALA A 130 -0.19 11.25 -1.02
CA ALA A 130 0.04 10.73 0.31
C ALA A 130 -1.31 10.44 0.97
N ILE A 131 -1.54 9.17 1.28
CA ILE A 131 -2.78 8.72 1.91
C ILE A 131 -2.54 8.53 3.40
N ARG A 132 -3.29 9.27 4.20
CA ARG A 132 -3.26 9.24 5.67
C ARG A 132 -4.49 8.55 6.21
N ARG A 133 -4.30 7.66 7.18
CA ARG A 133 -5.37 7.02 7.95
C ARG A 133 -5.87 7.93 9.07
N LYS A 134 -7.19 7.86 9.31
CA LYS A 134 -7.95 8.61 10.32
C LYS A 134 -8.92 7.69 11.05
N PRO A 135 -9.42 8.06 12.24
CA PRO A 135 -10.45 7.28 12.92
C PRO A 135 -11.68 6.99 12.05
N SER A 136 -12.06 7.92 11.15
CA SER A 136 -13.21 7.81 10.27
C SER A 136 -12.94 7.20 8.88
N GLY A 137 -11.71 6.77 8.57
CA GLY A 137 -11.35 6.23 7.25
C GLY A 137 -9.94 6.64 6.81
N ALA A 138 -9.77 7.01 5.54
CA ALA A 138 -8.50 7.51 5.03
C ALA A 138 -8.75 8.70 4.10
N GLU A 139 -7.75 9.57 3.98
CA GLU A 139 -7.79 10.70 3.05
C GLU A 139 -6.49 10.86 2.31
N VAL A 140 -6.53 11.57 1.20
CA VAL A 140 -5.34 12.08 0.52
C VAL A 140 -4.97 13.40 1.20
N SER A 141 -3.91 13.41 2.01
CA SER A 141 -3.48 14.61 2.76
C SER A 141 -2.88 15.66 1.82
N TRP A 142 -2.11 15.22 0.83
CA TRP A 142 -1.54 16.07 -0.21
C TRP A 142 -1.21 15.27 -1.48
N THR A 143 -0.93 15.99 -2.56
CA THR A 143 -0.47 15.39 -3.83
C THR A 143 0.71 16.18 -4.39
N THR A 144 1.55 15.51 -5.17
CA THR A 144 2.68 16.13 -5.86
C THR A 144 2.81 15.61 -7.29
N PRO A 145 3.02 16.48 -8.30
CA PRO A 145 3.20 16.04 -9.68
C PRO A 145 4.56 15.37 -9.88
N VAL A 146 4.57 14.25 -10.62
CA VAL A 146 5.82 13.55 -10.99
C VAL A 146 6.54 14.27 -12.15
N GLY A 147 5.79 14.96 -13.02
CA GLY A 147 6.32 15.58 -14.24
C GLY A 147 6.29 14.68 -15.48
N GLY A 148 5.75 13.47 -15.34
CA GLY A 148 5.51 12.49 -16.40
C GLY A 148 4.90 11.23 -15.80
N ARG A 149 4.64 10.20 -16.61
CA ARG A 149 4.18 8.91 -16.07
C ARG A 149 5.31 8.16 -15.36
N VAL A 150 5.05 7.65 -14.16
CA VAL A 150 5.96 6.78 -13.39
C VAL A 150 6.35 5.54 -14.23
N MET A 151 7.66 5.27 -14.32
CA MET A 151 8.26 4.17 -15.09
C MET A 151 9.24 3.30 -14.30
N THR A 152 9.45 3.59 -13.01
CA THR A 152 10.28 2.79 -12.10
C THR A 152 9.52 2.47 -10.80
N ASN A 153 10.11 1.64 -9.96
CA ASN A 153 9.77 1.61 -8.53
C ASN A 153 9.96 2.99 -7.89
N LEU A 154 9.25 3.22 -6.79
CA LEU A 154 9.45 4.38 -5.93
C LEU A 154 10.53 4.02 -4.90
N ALA A 155 11.52 4.87 -4.73
CA ALA A 155 12.56 4.69 -3.73
C ALA A 155 12.46 5.79 -2.68
N ALA A 156 12.72 5.45 -1.43
CA ALA A 156 12.79 6.39 -0.34
C ALA A 156 13.99 6.11 0.56
N VAL A 157 14.58 7.17 1.11
CA VAL A 157 15.69 7.09 2.06
C VAL A 157 15.41 8.03 3.22
N VAL A 158 15.69 7.56 4.43
CA VAL A 158 15.67 8.36 5.67
C VAL A 158 17.10 8.79 5.98
N PHE A 159 17.28 10.08 6.25
CA PHE A 159 18.56 10.66 6.65
C PHE A 159 18.77 10.57 8.18
N PRO A 160 20.00 10.78 8.68
CA PRO A 160 20.28 10.72 10.12
C PRO A 160 19.55 11.74 11.00
N ASP A 161 18.95 12.76 10.40
CA ASP A 161 18.13 13.79 11.06
C ASP A 161 16.62 13.49 10.96
N ASP A 162 16.27 12.25 10.63
CA ASP A 162 14.91 11.73 10.43
C ASP A 162 14.13 12.38 9.27
N THR A 163 14.78 13.20 8.46
CA THR A 163 14.18 13.71 7.21
C THR A 163 14.23 12.66 6.10
N LEU A 164 13.42 12.83 5.06
CA LEU A 164 13.18 11.79 4.06
C LEU A 164 13.30 12.34 2.64
N ALA A 165 13.97 11.60 1.76
CA ALA A 165 13.99 11.86 0.33
C ALA A 165 13.28 10.75 -0.45
N VAL A 166 12.55 11.14 -1.49
CA VAL A 166 11.82 10.23 -2.38
C VAL A 166 12.30 10.40 -3.81
N GLY A 167 12.47 9.29 -4.54
CA GLY A 167 12.92 9.28 -5.92
C GLY A 167 12.09 8.37 -6.82
N VAL A 168 11.78 8.85 -8.03
CA VAL A 168 11.09 8.07 -9.06
C VAL A 168 11.53 8.47 -10.47
N GLY A 169 11.75 7.47 -11.33
CA GLY A 169 11.97 7.68 -12.76
C GLY A 169 10.65 7.77 -13.51
N HIS A 170 10.58 8.68 -14.48
CA HIS A 170 9.41 8.85 -15.34
C HIS A 170 9.74 8.78 -16.83
N GLU A 171 8.69 8.66 -17.66
CA GLU A 171 8.78 8.42 -19.12
C GLU A 171 9.58 9.45 -19.93
N GLY A 172 9.94 10.59 -19.33
CA GLY A 172 10.80 11.61 -19.94
C GLY A 172 12.30 11.31 -19.85
N ASN A 173 12.69 10.09 -19.44
CA ASN A 173 14.08 9.73 -19.09
C ASN A 173 14.66 10.63 -17.99
N MET A 174 13.83 11.00 -17.02
CA MET A 174 14.19 11.89 -15.94
C MET A 174 13.96 11.20 -14.60
N LEU A 175 14.89 11.41 -13.67
CA LEU A 175 14.74 11.09 -12.26
C LEU A 175 14.18 12.31 -11.55
N ARG A 176 13.02 12.16 -10.92
CA ARG A 176 12.45 13.16 -10.01
C ARG A 176 12.87 12.80 -8.59
N LEU A 177 13.41 13.79 -7.88
CA LEU A 177 13.75 13.70 -6.46
C LEU A 177 12.95 14.76 -5.70
N TRP A 178 12.34 14.36 -4.60
CA TRP A 178 11.87 15.27 -3.55
C TRP A 178 12.81 15.11 -2.37
N LEU A 179 13.35 16.22 -1.91
CA LEU A 179 14.31 16.31 -0.81
C LEU A 179 13.63 17.05 0.36
N PRO A 180 14.14 16.87 1.59
CA PRO A 180 13.69 17.60 2.78
C PRO A 180 13.66 19.12 2.62
#